data_AF-A0A835PMY8-F1
#
_entry.id   AF-A0A835PMY8-F1
#
_cell.length_a   1.000
_cell.length_b   1.000
_cell.length_c   1.000
_cell.angle_alpha   90.00
_cell.angle_beta   90.00
_cell.angle_gamma   90.00
#
_symmetry.space_group_name_H-M   'P 1'
#
loop_
_entity.id
_entity.type
_entity.pdbx_description
1 polymer ?
#
loop_
_entity_poly.entity_id
_entity_poly.type
_entity_poly.pdbx_seq_one_letter_code
_entity_poly.pdbx_strand_id
1 'polypeptide(L)'
;MEKPVSLKPEHIRDEKVKVLQSVLPIKLDEVVLGQYDGYKDDPTVSPNSNTPTFATVILRIHNERWEGDGRKIEEKEGSSKEERIDIGEASKEN
;
A
#
# COMPACT_ATOMS: atom_id res chain seq x y z
N MET A 1 2.45 1.08 -13.87
CA MET A 1 1.91 2.04 -14.86
C MET A 1 2.35 1.59 -16.23
N GLU A 2 1.47 1.69 -17.21
CA GLU A 2 1.88 1.51 -18.60
C GLU A 2 2.72 2.69 -19.07
N LYS A 3 3.38 2.50 -20.22
CA LYS A 3 4.16 3.57 -20.82
C LYS A 3 3.19 4.68 -21.27
N PRO A 4 3.35 5.92 -20.79
CA PRO A 4 2.46 7.01 -21.18
C PRO A 4 2.66 7.36 -22.65
N VAL A 5 1.59 7.85 -23.28
CA VAL A 5 1.57 8.26 -24.69
C VAL A 5 2.61 9.36 -24.98
N SER A 6 2.89 10.22 -23.99
CA SER A 6 4.04 11.12 -24.00
C SER A 6 4.47 11.49 -22.59
N LEU A 7 5.59 12.22 -22.45
CA LEU A 7 6.10 12.71 -21.16
C LEU A 7 5.40 13.99 -20.67
N LYS A 8 4.26 14.34 -21.26
CA LYS A 8 3.45 15.44 -20.74
C LYS A 8 2.91 15.08 -19.33
N PRO A 9 2.86 16.03 -18.39
CA PRO A 9 2.42 15.77 -17.03
C PRO A 9 1.03 15.12 -16.95
N GLU A 10 0.11 15.49 -17.84
CA GLU A 10 -1.24 14.94 -17.88
C GLU A 10 -1.21 13.45 -18.21
N HIS A 11 -0.50 13.06 -19.27
CA HIS A 11 -0.41 11.67 -19.69
C HIS A 11 0.28 10.77 -18.66
N ILE A 12 1.24 11.29 -17.88
CA ILE A 12 1.85 10.55 -16.78
C ILE A 12 0.83 10.34 -15.64
N ARG A 13 0.04 11.36 -15.31
CA ARG A 13 -1.00 11.27 -14.28
C ARG A 13 -2.09 10.30 -14.70
N ASP A 14 -2.51 10.34 -15.95
CA ASP A 14 -3.53 9.43 -16.49
C ASP A 14 -3.10 7.97 -16.33
N GLU A 15 -1.84 7.63 -16.66
CA GLU A 15 -1.33 6.26 -16.47
C GLU A 15 -1.16 5.87 -15.00
N LYS A 16 -0.97 6.82 -14.08
CA LYS A 16 -1.01 6.55 -12.63
C LYS A 16 -2.44 6.27 -12.17
N VAL A 17 -3.40 7.07 -12.61
CA VAL A 17 -4.82 6.89 -12.27
C VAL A 17 -5.33 5.54 -12.77
N LYS A 18 -4.97 5.13 -13.99
CA LYS A 18 -5.33 3.81 -14.52
C LYS A 18 -4.83 2.66 -13.62
N VAL A 19 -3.60 2.75 -13.10
CA VAL A 19 -3.09 1.74 -12.16
C VAL A 19 -3.90 1.72 -10.87
N LEU A 20 -4.21 2.88 -10.31
CA LEU A 20 -5.00 2.97 -9.07
C LEU A 20 -6.43 2.44 -9.27
N GLN A 21 -7.02 2.64 -10.44
CA GLN A 21 -8.32 2.05 -10.82
C GLN A 21 -8.28 0.52 -10.95
N SER A 22 -7.12 -0.04 -11.30
CA SER A 22 -6.88 -1.48 -11.34
C SER A 22 -6.58 -2.10 -9.97
N VAL A 23 -6.48 -1.33 -8.89
CA VAL A 23 -6.27 -1.87 -7.54
C VAL A 23 -7.56 -2.51 -7.04
N LEU A 24 -7.49 -3.79 -6.66
CA LEU A 24 -8.62 -4.47 -6.05
C LEU A 24 -8.86 -3.96 -4.62
N PRO A 25 -10.11 -3.99 -4.12
CA PRO A 25 -10.40 -3.66 -2.73
C PRO A 25 -9.55 -4.50 -1.77
N ILE A 26 -8.89 -3.82 -0.83
CA ILE A 26 -8.04 -4.43 0.19
C ILE A 26 -8.93 -5.17 1.19
N LYS A 27 -8.56 -6.40 1.54
CA LYS A 27 -9.24 -7.17 2.59
C LYS A 27 -8.59 -6.95 3.95
N LEU A 28 -9.36 -7.14 5.03
CA LEU A 28 -8.86 -6.92 6.40
C LEU A 28 -7.78 -7.92 6.82
N ASP A 29 -7.78 -9.13 6.27
CA ASP A 29 -6.75 -10.16 6.47
C ASP A 29 -5.45 -9.86 5.71
N GLU A 30 -5.48 -8.91 4.78
CA GLU A 30 -4.34 -8.44 3.98
C GLU A 30 -3.69 -7.17 4.57
N VAL A 31 -4.12 -6.76 5.77
CA VAL A 31 -3.67 -5.54 6.45
C VAL A 31 -3.15 -5.86 7.85
N VAL A 32 -1.94 -5.39 8.15
CA VAL A 32 -1.39 -5.37 9.50
C VAL A 32 -1.17 -3.92 9.89
N LEU A 33 -1.77 -3.50 11.01
CA LEU A 33 -1.60 -2.18 11.59
C LEU A 33 -0.83 -2.28 12.90
N GLY A 34 0.10 -1.36 13.11
CA GLY A 34 0.86 -1.22 14.35
C GLY A 34 0.71 0.18 14.95
N GLN A 35 0.91 0.27 16.26
CA GLN A 35 1.06 1.52 16.98
C GLN A 35 2.29 1.38 17.87
N TYR A 36 3.24 2.32 17.80
CA TYR A 36 4.45 2.25 18.61
C TYR A 36 4.12 2.50 20.10
N ASP A 37 4.91 1.89 20.99
CA ASP A 37 4.74 2.05 22.43
C ASP A 37 5.06 3.48 22.86
N GLY A 38 4.11 4.12 23.55
CA GLY A 38 4.22 5.51 24.02
C GLY A 38 3.61 6.56 23.09
N TYR A 39 2.96 6.16 21.98
CA TYR A 39 2.17 7.09 21.16
C TYR A 39 1.03 7.75 21.95
N LYS A 40 0.40 7.00 22.86
CA LYS A 40 -0.67 7.49 23.75
C LYS A 40 -0.18 8.31 24.93
N ASP A 41 1.13 8.35 25.16
CA ASP A 41 1.73 9.16 26.23
C ASP A 41 1.89 10.63 25.81
N ASP A 42 1.73 10.93 24.52
CA ASP A 42 1.70 12.29 24.02
C ASP A 42 0.42 13.02 24.52
N PRO A 43 0.54 14.18 25.18
CA PRO A 43 -0.61 14.89 25.74
C PRO A 43 -1.62 15.38 24.69
N THR A 44 -1.23 15.42 23.40
CA THR A 44 -2.11 15.78 22.29
C THR A 44 -2.90 14.58 21.75
N VAL A 45 -2.56 13.36 22.17
CA VAL A 45 -3.17 12.11 21.70
C VAL A 45 -4.15 11.58 22.75
N SER A 46 -5.31 11.12 22.29
CA SER A 46 -6.31 10.49 23.18
C SER A 46 -5.75 9.20 23.80
N PRO A 47 -5.94 8.95 25.11
CA PRO A 47 -5.57 7.69 25.75
C PRO A 47 -6.23 6.45 25.11
N ASN A 48 -7.38 6.64 24.47
CA ASN A 48 -8.11 5.59 23.75
C ASN A 48 -7.87 5.63 22.24
N SER A 49 -6.81 6.30 21.77
CA SER A 49 -6.50 6.41 20.35
C SER A 49 -6.30 5.04 19.70
N ASN A 50 -6.95 4.83 18.56
CA ASN A 50 -6.79 3.66 17.71
C ASN A 50 -6.08 4.03 16.39
N THR A 51 -5.37 5.16 16.36
CA THR A 51 -4.65 5.60 15.17
C THR A 51 -3.41 4.73 14.95
N PRO A 52 -3.29 4.04 13.81
CA PRO A 52 -2.09 3.28 13.49
C PRO A 52 -0.92 4.22 13.16
N THR A 53 0.27 3.91 13.67
CA THR A 53 1.52 4.61 13.35
C THR A 53 2.40 3.81 12.40
N PHE A 54 1.97 2.60 12.06
CA PHE A 54 2.59 1.68 11.12
C PHE A 54 1.51 0.91 10.38
N ALA A 55 1.71 0.64 9.09
CA ALA A 55 0.92 -0.37 8.39
C ALA A 55 1.74 -1.13 7.35
N THR A 56 1.41 -2.40 7.19
CA THR A 56 1.76 -3.21 6.02
C THR A 56 0.45 -3.64 5.36
N VAL A 57 0.39 -3.51 4.03
CA VAL A 57 -0.80 -3.85 3.23
C VAL A 57 -0.38 -4.64 2.01
N ILE A 58 -1.13 -5.70 1.68
CA ILE A 58 -1.01 -6.40 0.40
C ILE A 58 -1.90 -5.69 -0.62
N LEU A 59 -1.31 -5.17 -1.70
CA LEU A 59 -2.04 -4.57 -2.82
C LEU A 59 -2.07 -5.54 -4.00
N ARG A 60 -3.27 -5.80 -4.52
CA ARG A 60 -3.48 -6.60 -5.73
C ARG A 60 -3.88 -5.68 -6.89
N ILE A 61 -3.10 -5.71 -7.96
CA ILE A 61 -3.33 -4.89 -9.16
C ILE A 61 -3.79 -5.80 -10.29
N HIS A 62 -5.02 -5.58 -10.76
CA HIS A 62 -5.65 -6.31 -11.85
C HIS A 62 -5.45 -5.57 -13.18
N ASN A 63 -4.33 -5.83 -13.86
CA ASN A 63 -4.09 -5.42 -15.24
C ASN A 63 -3.14 -6.38 -15.98
N GLU A 64 -3.06 -6.28 -17.31
CA GLU A 64 -2.25 -7.17 -18.15
C GLU A 64 -0.77 -7.27 -17.72
N ARG A 65 -0.19 -6.18 -17.19
CA ARG A 65 1.21 -6.13 -16.75
C ARG A 65 1.44 -6.89 -15.44
N TRP A 66 0.48 -6.91 -14.52
CA TRP A 66 0.63 -7.46 -13.17
C TRP A 66 -0.13 -8.78 -12.95
N GLU A 67 -1.02 -9.17 -13.86
CA GLU A 67 -1.81 -10.42 -13.80
C GLU A 67 -1.14 -11.67 -14.35
N GLY A 68 0.11 -11.56 -14.83
CA GLY A 68 0.91 -12.61 -15.47
C GLY A 68 0.31 -14.03 -15.50
N ASP A 69 -0.26 -14.41 -16.65
CA ASP A 69 -0.69 -15.75 -17.06
C ASP A 69 -0.77 -16.80 -15.93
N GLY A 70 -1.86 -16.73 -15.14
CA GLY A 70 -2.49 -17.92 -14.56
C GLY A 70 -1.65 -18.84 -13.67
N ARG A 71 -0.54 -18.39 -13.09
CA ARG A 71 0.15 -19.19 -12.07
C ARG A 71 -0.51 -18.95 -10.73
N LYS A 72 -1.28 -19.95 -10.28
CA LYS A 72 -1.62 -20.13 -8.86
C LYS A 72 -0.37 -19.78 -8.04
N ILE A 73 -0.46 -18.69 -7.30
CA ILE A 73 0.38 -18.42 -6.14
C ILE A 73 -0.04 -19.44 -5.09
N GLU A 74 0.38 -20.70 -5.29
CA GLU A 74 0.62 -21.59 -4.16
C GLU A 74 1.77 -20.96 -3.39
N GLU A 75 1.47 -20.68 -2.14
CA GLU A 75 2.37 -20.33 -1.05
C GLU A 75 3.75 -20.97 -1.23
N LYS A 76 4.62 -20.25 -1.92
CA LYS A 76 6.06 -20.46 -1.96
C LYS A 76 6.63 -19.11 -1.62
N GLU A 77 7.39 -19.06 -0.51
CA GLU A 77 8.29 -17.96 -0.19
C GLU A 77 8.90 -17.40 -1.49
N GLY A 78 8.49 -16.19 -1.87
CA GLY A 78 9.13 -15.42 -2.94
C GLY A 78 8.60 -15.60 -4.37
N SER A 79 7.34 -15.22 -4.67
CA SER A 79 7.01 -14.74 -6.03
C SER A 79 5.72 -13.93 -6.24
N SER A 80 5.02 -13.48 -5.20
CA SER A 80 4.30 -12.21 -5.28
C SER A 80 5.34 -11.10 -5.13
N LYS A 81 5.39 -10.12 -6.03
CA LYS A 81 6.04 -8.85 -5.68
C LYS A 81 5.17 -8.19 -4.62
N GLU A 82 5.36 -8.61 -3.38
CA GLU A 82 4.87 -7.92 -2.19
C GLU A 82 5.66 -6.63 -2.11
N GLU A 83 5.13 -5.58 -2.74
CA GLU A 83 5.60 -4.25 -2.44
C GLU A 83 5.03 -3.89 -1.08
N ARG A 84 5.79 -4.18 -0.01
CA ARG A 84 5.49 -3.70 1.33
C ARG A 84 5.56 -2.19 1.27
N ILE A 85 4.39 -1.56 1.20
CA ILE A 85 4.29 -0.12 1.40
C ILE A 85 4.29 0.07 2.90
N ASP A 86 5.49 0.26 3.46
CA ASP A 86 5.65 0.78 4.80
C ASP A 86 5.22 2.24 4.75
N ILE A 87 4.00 2.52 5.21
CA ILE A 87 3.67 3.90 5.59
C ILE A 87 4.54 4.18 6.82
N GLY A 88 5.62 4.93 6.60
CA GLY A 88 6.69 5.10 7.58
C GLY A 88 6.18 5.53 8.95
N GLU A 89 6.98 5.23 9.98
CA GLU A 89 6.75 5.72 11.34
C GLU A 89 6.45 7.23 11.28
N ALA A 90 5.33 7.64 11.87
CA ALA A 90 5.09 9.05 12.13
C ALA A 90 6.12 9.52 13.17
N SER A 91 7.31 9.91 12.69
CA SER A 91 8.37 10.52 13.49
C SER A 91 7.77 11.67 14.29
N LYS A 92 8.07 11.72 15.59
CA LYS A 92 7.84 12.93 16.40
C LYS A 92 8.77 14.03 15.86
N GLU A 93 8.31 14.77 14.86
CA GLU A 93 8.86 16.10 14.59
C GLU A 93 8.34 17.03 15.69
N ASN A 94 9.24 17.37 16.61
CA ASN A 94 9.13 18.49 17.54
C ASN A 94 10.37 19.35 17.38
#